data_AF-A0A2Z6MWM1-F1
#
_entry.id   AF-A0A2Z6MWM1-F1
#
_cell.length_a   1.000
_cell.length_b   1.000
_cell.length_c   1.000
_cell.angle_alpha   90.00
_cell.angle_beta   90.00
_cell.angle_gamma   90.00
#
_symmetry.space_group_name_H-M   'P 1'
#
loop_
_entity.id
_entity.type
_entity.pdbx_description
1 polymer ?
#
loop_
_entity_poly.entity_id
_entity_poly.type
_entity_poly.pdbx_seq_one_letter_code
_entity_poly.pdbx_strand_id
1 'polypeptide(L)'
;MVYETHLYSWSVGLKDVWTKQPLNRVCANSISALDERAGFLTTGENAVPLIMTEFGFDQTGSSEGGYYVNVDKVPVDEPFGVVDDTWLKLRYPNFTNKFQLLQRKNQDPTSKLSNAYILYHPLSGNCVQVNDNNELEIGSCANQKIWTYDGSKILFNNTNKCLTAAGEGLPVSISGNCQSKNSSWETASLSKLHLATVDQDGKQLCLQDPNSSNSSVVVTSKCICINDDSLCLDDPQSQWFQLVATNV
;
A
#
# COMPACT_ATOMS: atom_id res chain seq x y z
N MET A 1 18.12 21.94 0.70
CA MET A 1 18.58 20.99 -0.34
C MET A 1 17.43 20.02 -0.60
N VAL A 2 17.16 19.70 -1.85
CA VAL A 2 16.11 18.75 -2.26
C VAL A 2 16.80 17.67 -3.08
N TYR A 3 16.44 16.41 -2.84
CA TYR A 3 16.99 15.26 -3.55
C TYR A 3 15.98 14.75 -4.58
N GLU A 4 16.48 14.20 -5.68
CA GLU A 4 15.69 13.67 -6.78
C GLU A 4 16.04 12.18 -6.99
N THR A 5 15.02 11.35 -7.21
CA THR A 5 15.19 9.93 -7.53
C THR A 5 14.29 9.51 -8.67
N HIS A 6 14.77 8.58 -9.47
CA HIS A 6 14.08 8.05 -10.65
C HIS A 6 13.91 6.52 -10.49
N LEU A 7 12.77 5.99 -10.90
CA LEU A 7 12.49 4.54 -10.92
C LEU A 7 12.02 4.11 -12.29
N TYR A 8 12.98 3.72 -13.12
CA TYR A 8 12.71 3.24 -14.47
C TYR A 8 12.09 1.84 -14.46
N SER A 9 11.23 1.57 -15.45
CA SER A 9 10.57 0.26 -15.65
C SER A 9 11.55 -0.91 -15.72
N TRP A 10 12.76 -0.72 -16.26
CA TRP A 10 13.80 -1.75 -16.30
C TRP A 10 14.54 -1.95 -14.97
N SER A 11 14.46 -0.98 -14.04
CA SER A 11 15.10 -1.07 -12.72
C SER A 11 14.35 -2.00 -11.75
N VAL A 12 13.07 -2.27 -12.02
CA VAL A 12 12.19 -3.16 -11.24
C VAL A 12 12.03 -4.55 -11.88
N GLY A 13 12.90 -4.90 -12.82
CA GLY A 13 12.89 -6.19 -13.53
C GLY A 13 11.95 -6.21 -14.74
N LEU A 14 12.24 -7.10 -15.69
CA LEU A 14 11.42 -7.29 -16.89
C LEU A 14 10.01 -7.79 -16.52
N LYS A 15 9.01 -7.60 -17.40
CA LYS A 15 7.62 -8.10 -17.26
C LYS A 15 7.53 -9.54 -16.72
N ASP A 16 8.42 -10.42 -17.16
CA ASP A 16 8.48 -11.81 -16.73
C ASP A 16 8.62 -11.95 -15.21
N VAL A 17 9.28 -11.00 -14.55
CA VAL A 17 9.40 -10.96 -13.09
C VAL A 17 8.02 -10.75 -12.45
N TRP A 18 7.28 -9.71 -12.87
CA TRP A 18 5.97 -9.38 -12.31
C TRP A 18 4.84 -10.37 -12.69
N THR A 19 5.03 -11.14 -13.77
CA THR A 19 4.01 -12.08 -14.27
C THR A 19 4.30 -13.55 -13.99
N LYS A 20 5.56 -13.93 -13.71
CA LYS A 20 5.97 -15.32 -13.49
C LYS A 20 6.57 -15.57 -12.11
N GLN A 21 6.87 -14.54 -11.33
CA GLN A 21 7.34 -14.68 -9.95
C GLN A 21 6.26 -14.28 -8.94
N PRO A 22 6.34 -14.77 -7.70
CA PRO A 22 5.41 -14.39 -6.63
C PRO A 22 5.37 -12.88 -6.44
N LEU A 23 4.17 -12.30 -6.60
CA LEU A 23 3.99 -10.85 -6.65
C LEU A 23 4.46 -10.15 -5.36
N ASN A 24 4.21 -10.76 -4.20
CA ASN A 24 4.66 -10.24 -2.91
C ASN A 24 6.20 -10.14 -2.81
N ARG A 25 6.93 -11.12 -3.36
CA ARG A 25 8.41 -11.12 -3.40
C ARG A 25 8.94 -10.02 -4.30
N VAL A 26 8.35 -9.87 -5.49
CA VAL A 26 8.75 -8.83 -6.45
C VAL A 26 8.50 -7.43 -5.87
N CYS A 27 7.35 -7.23 -5.23
CA CYS A 27 7.02 -6.00 -4.52
C CYS A 27 8.04 -5.71 -3.39
N ALA A 28 8.32 -6.69 -2.54
CA ALA A 28 9.29 -6.55 -1.44
C ALA A 28 10.69 -6.14 -1.94
N ASN A 29 11.19 -6.81 -2.99
CA ASN A 29 12.49 -6.50 -3.59
C ASN A 29 12.52 -5.08 -4.17
N SER A 30 11.43 -4.65 -4.80
CA SER A 30 11.32 -3.30 -5.38
C SER A 30 11.32 -2.22 -4.30
N ILE A 31 10.57 -2.43 -3.21
CA ILE A 31 10.56 -1.53 -2.04
C ILE A 31 11.96 -1.46 -1.43
N SER A 32 12.61 -2.59 -1.15
CA SER A 32 13.95 -2.63 -0.57
C SER A 32 14.97 -1.89 -1.45
N ALA A 33 14.94 -2.11 -2.77
CA ALA A 33 15.85 -1.44 -3.69
C ALA A 33 15.65 0.08 -3.73
N LEU A 34 14.40 0.56 -3.61
CA LEU A 34 14.12 2.00 -3.51
C LEU A 34 14.59 2.58 -2.19
N ASP A 35 14.34 1.87 -1.08
CA ASP A 35 14.75 2.29 0.26
C ASP A 35 16.28 2.39 0.39
N GLU A 36 17.00 1.41 -0.13
CA GLU A 36 18.47 1.38 -0.16
C GLU A 36 19.07 2.53 -0.98
N ARG A 37 18.40 2.96 -2.06
CA ARG A 37 18.92 4.00 -2.96
C ARG A 37 18.55 5.42 -2.53
N ALA A 38 17.33 5.61 -2.02
CA ALA A 38 16.80 6.95 -1.76
C ALA A 38 15.87 7.02 -0.54
N GLY A 39 15.15 5.95 -0.17
CA GLY A 39 14.21 6.00 0.94
C GLY A 39 14.86 6.29 2.30
N PHE A 40 16.15 5.95 2.49
CA PHE A 40 16.88 6.34 3.69
C PHE A 40 16.91 7.87 3.93
N LEU A 41 16.76 8.68 2.87
CA LEU A 41 16.73 10.15 2.96
C LEU A 41 15.47 10.69 3.63
N THR A 42 14.37 9.93 3.64
CA THR A 42 13.08 10.39 4.15
C THR A 42 12.80 9.95 5.58
N THR A 43 13.78 9.28 6.23
CA THR A 43 13.62 8.71 7.58
C THR A 43 14.71 9.21 8.54
N GLY A 44 14.44 9.15 9.84
CA GLY A 44 15.37 9.57 10.90
C GLY A 44 15.33 11.07 11.23
N GLU A 45 16.19 11.51 12.14
CA GLU A 45 16.20 12.89 12.66
C GLU A 45 16.58 13.93 11.60
N ASN A 46 17.32 13.52 10.56
CA ASN A 46 17.79 14.39 9.48
C ASN A 46 17.08 14.10 8.16
N ALA A 47 15.81 13.67 8.21
CA ALA A 47 15.02 13.43 7.02
C ALA A 47 14.96 14.71 6.15
N VAL A 48 15.14 14.52 4.84
CA VAL A 48 15.17 15.60 3.85
C VAL A 48 14.10 15.38 2.78
N PRO A 49 13.62 16.44 2.12
CA PRO A 49 12.68 16.30 1.01
C PRO A 49 13.30 15.48 -0.14
N LEU A 50 12.59 14.43 -0.54
CA LEU A 50 12.86 13.60 -1.71
C LEU A 50 11.73 13.79 -2.72
N ILE A 51 12.08 14.09 -3.97
CA ILE A 51 11.13 14.18 -5.08
C ILE A 51 11.38 13.01 -6.02
N MET A 52 10.30 12.35 -6.43
CA MET A 52 10.32 11.34 -7.47
C MET A 52 9.75 11.96 -8.75
N THR A 53 10.63 12.29 -9.69
CA THR A 53 10.28 13.00 -10.93
C THR A 53 10.00 12.06 -12.09
N GLU A 54 10.66 10.90 -12.10
CA GLU A 54 10.48 9.89 -13.13
C GLU A 54 10.20 8.53 -12.51
N PHE A 55 9.04 7.98 -12.84
CA PHE A 55 8.69 6.61 -12.53
C PHE A 55 7.67 6.10 -13.53
N GLY A 56 7.80 4.85 -13.93
CA GLY A 56 6.91 4.29 -14.92
C GLY A 56 7.05 2.78 -14.99
N PHE A 57 5.92 2.11 -15.06
CA PHE A 57 5.80 0.71 -15.46
C PHE A 57 4.48 0.55 -16.21
N ASP A 58 4.37 -0.46 -17.05
CA ASP A 58 3.10 -0.78 -17.66
C ASP A 58 2.11 -1.30 -16.60
N GLN A 59 1.12 -0.48 -16.22
CA GLN A 59 0.09 -0.88 -15.28
C GLN A 59 -1.05 -1.67 -15.95
N THR A 60 -1.02 -1.87 -17.27
CA THR A 60 -1.94 -2.73 -18.04
C THR A 60 -1.44 -4.17 -18.17
N GLY A 61 -0.16 -4.43 -17.89
CA GLY A 61 0.47 -5.75 -18.06
C GLY A 61 0.94 -6.07 -19.49
N SER A 62 0.99 -5.10 -20.40
CA SER A 62 1.53 -5.28 -21.76
C SER A 62 3.08 -5.19 -21.80
N SER A 63 3.69 -5.54 -22.93
CA SER A 63 5.15 -5.80 -23.07
C SER A 63 5.89 -4.81 -23.97
N GLU A 64 5.25 -3.76 -24.47
CA GLU A 64 5.84 -2.95 -25.54
C GLU A 64 6.35 -1.60 -25.02
N GLY A 65 7.51 -1.64 -24.38
CA GLY A 65 8.32 -0.46 -24.05
C GLY A 65 9.53 -0.34 -24.97
N GLY A 66 9.35 0.23 -26.16
CA GLY A 66 10.44 0.47 -27.09
C GLY A 66 11.03 1.88 -26.94
N TYR A 67 12.20 2.02 -26.32
CA TYR A 67 13.02 3.24 -26.44
C TYR A 67 13.95 3.08 -27.66
N TYR A 68 13.56 3.63 -28.80
CA TYR A 68 14.50 3.85 -29.91
C TYR A 68 14.41 5.30 -30.38
N VAL A 69 15.50 6.04 -30.11
CA VAL A 69 15.70 7.41 -30.56
C VAL A 69 16.18 7.39 -32.01
N ASN A 70 15.38 7.94 -32.93
CA ASN A 70 15.88 8.47 -34.19
C ASN A 70 15.66 9.98 -34.16
N VAL A 71 16.74 10.75 -34.31
CA VAL A 71 16.88 12.17 -33.97
C VAL A 71 15.99 13.16 -34.75
N ASP A 72 15.07 12.70 -35.62
CA ASP A 72 14.39 13.61 -36.55
C ASP A 72 12.85 13.45 -36.72
N LYS A 73 12.12 12.68 -35.90
CA LYS A 73 10.67 12.50 -36.14
C LYS A 73 9.79 12.31 -34.90
N VAL A 74 8.78 13.21 -34.82
CA VAL A 74 7.45 13.09 -34.16
C VAL A 74 7.49 12.98 -32.62
N PRO A 75 6.56 13.62 -31.87
CA PRO A 75 6.40 13.35 -30.44
C PRO A 75 6.22 11.85 -30.23
N VAL A 76 7.20 11.23 -29.58
CA VAL A 76 7.18 9.79 -29.30
C VAL A 76 6.30 9.59 -28.08
N ASP A 77 5.27 8.76 -28.24
CA ASP A 77 4.47 8.30 -27.10
C ASP A 77 5.39 7.67 -26.06
N GLU A 78 5.32 8.14 -24.81
CA GLU A 78 6.02 7.50 -23.68
C GLU A 78 5.05 6.48 -23.07
N PRO A 79 5.15 5.18 -23.42
CA PRO A 79 4.12 4.18 -23.09
C PRO A 79 3.96 3.96 -21.59
N PHE A 80 4.98 4.32 -20.80
CA PHE A 80 5.00 4.20 -19.33
C PHE A 80 4.84 5.55 -18.62
N GLY A 81 4.64 6.63 -19.38
CA GLY A 81 4.40 7.96 -18.83
C GLY A 81 3.07 8.04 -18.09
N VAL A 82 3.01 8.97 -17.13
CA VAL A 82 1.79 9.25 -16.33
C VAL A 82 0.67 9.81 -17.22
N VAL A 83 1.03 10.56 -18.27
CA VAL A 83 0.12 11.16 -19.24
C VAL A 83 0.11 10.40 -20.58
N ASP A 84 -0.97 10.54 -21.33
CA ASP A 84 -1.09 9.99 -22.68
C ASP A 84 -0.24 10.77 -23.71
N ASP A 85 -0.20 10.27 -24.95
CA ASP A 85 0.51 10.88 -26.09
C ASP A 85 0.05 12.32 -26.40
N THR A 86 -1.16 12.69 -25.94
CA THR A 86 -1.69 14.05 -26.07
C THR A 86 -1.15 15.02 -25.01
N TRP A 87 -0.51 14.51 -23.95
CA TRP A 87 -0.08 15.27 -22.76
C TRP A 87 -1.22 15.97 -21.99
N LEU A 88 -2.48 15.68 -22.33
CA LEU A 88 -3.65 16.34 -21.75
C LEU A 88 -4.40 15.46 -20.74
N LYS A 89 -4.23 14.13 -20.81
CA LYS A 89 -4.95 13.20 -19.94
C LYS A 89 -3.99 12.25 -19.25
N LEU A 90 -4.39 11.79 -18.06
CA LEU A 90 -3.72 10.69 -17.40
C LEU A 90 -3.97 9.40 -18.18
N ARG A 91 -2.91 8.63 -18.44
CA ARG A 91 -3.01 7.32 -19.11
C ARG A 91 -3.82 6.32 -18.27
N TYR A 92 -3.69 6.43 -16.95
CA TYR A 92 -4.42 5.62 -15.99
C TYR A 92 -5.38 6.50 -15.18
N PRO A 93 -6.71 6.43 -15.43
CA PRO A 93 -7.68 7.32 -14.77
C PRO A 93 -7.65 7.27 -13.24
N ASN A 94 -7.33 6.11 -12.67
CA ASN A 94 -7.26 5.90 -11.22
C ASN A 94 -5.89 6.25 -10.61
N PHE A 95 -4.95 6.77 -11.41
CA PHE A 95 -3.60 7.10 -10.95
C PHE A 95 -3.63 8.05 -9.75
N THR A 96 -4.35 9.17 -9.85
CA THR A 96 -4.43 10.16 -8.77
C THR A 96 -4.96 9.55 -7.47
N ASN A 97 -5.92 8.62 -7.57
CA ASN A 97 -6.47 7.94 -6.39
C ASN A 97 -5.42 7.04 -5.73
N LYS A 98 -4.66 6.25 -6.52
CA LYS A 98 -3.60 5.36 -6.00
C LYS A 98 -2.37 6.11 -5.46
N PHE A 99 -2.15 7.34 -5.89
CA PHE A 99 -1.00 8.15 -5.48
C PHE A 99 -1.38 9.32 -4.56
N GLN A 100 -2.64 9.43 -4.14
CA GLN A 100 -3.13 10.59 -3.40
C GLN A 100 -2.39 10.85 -2.09
N LEU A 101 -1.96 9.79 -1.39
CA LEU A 101 -1.18 9.94 -0.16
C LEU A 101 0.26 10.39 -0.45
N LEU A 102 0.81 10.12 -1.63
CA LEU A 102 2.14 10.60 -2.03
C LEU A 102 2.11 12.06 -2.52
N GLN A 103 0.95 12.54 -3.00
CA GLN A 103 0.78 13.90 -3.52
C GLN A 103 0.51 14.96 -2.45
N ARG A 104 0.33 14.55 -1.20
CA ARG A 104 0.03 15.46 -0.07
C ARG A 104 1.09 15.35 1.02
N LYS A 105 1.14 16.36 1.90
CA LYS A 105 1.95 16.29 3.12
C LYS A 105 1.25 15.35 4.10
N ASN A 106 1.85 14.20 4.42
CA ASN A 106 1.40 13.35 5.54
C ASN A 106 2.27 13.56 6.78
N GLN A 107 3.55 13.88 6.60
CA GLN A 107 4.47 14.13 7.71
C GLN A 107 5.06 15.52 7.63
N ASP A 108 5.09 16.20 8.77
CA ASP A 108 5.73 17.48 8.99
C ASP A 108 6.74 17.32 10.14
N PRO A 109 8.05 17.44 9.88
CA PRO A 109 9.09 17.36 10.91
C PRO A 109 8.95 18.41 12.02
N THR A 110 8.21 19.49 11.78
CA THR A 110 7.96 20.56 12.76
C THR A 110 6.69 20.36 13.58
N SER A 111 5.88 19.34 13.24
CA SER A 111 4.64 19.06 13.96
C SER A 111 4.91 18.60 15.39
N LYS A 112 4.06 19.07 16.31
CA LYS A 112 4.03 18.64 17.71
C LYS A 112 3.01 17.54 17.97
N LEU A 113 2.27 17.12 16.95
CA LEU A 113 1.30 16.03 17.07
C LEU A 113 2.04 14.70 17.22
N SER A 114 1.46 13.80 18.00
CA SER A 114 1.94 12.43 18.09
C SER A 114 1.87 11.75 16.73
N ASN A 115 2.85 10.90 16.44
CA ASN A 115 2.81 10.05 15.26
C ASN A 115 1.57 9.17 15.29
N ALA A 116 0.89 9.13 14.17
CA ALA A 116 -0.26 8.30 13.94
C ALA A 116 -0.18 7.68 12.54
N TYR A 117 -1.19 6.91 12.17
CA TYR A 117 -1.23 6.16 10.94
C TYR A 117 -2.56 6.32 10.23
N ILE A 118 -2.47 6.30 8.91
CA ILE A 118 -3.59 6.13 8.00
C ILE A 118 -3.52 4.69 7.51
N LEU A 119 -4.61 3.95 7.66
CA LEU A 119 -4.69 2.60 7.15
C LEU A 119 -5.14 2.66 5.68
N TYR A 120 -4.24 2.33 4.77
CA TYR A 120 -4.37 2.52 3.33
C TYR A 120 -4.47 1.17 2.60
N HIS A 121 -5.31 1.09 1.56
CA HIS A 121 -5.45 -0.08 0.70
C HIS A 121 -4.89 0.24 -0.70
N PRO A 122 -3.65 -0.18 -1.01
CA PRO A 122 -2.94 0.25 -2.23
C PRO A 122 -3.63 -0.17 -3.53
N LEU A 123 -4.32 -1.31 -3.55
CA LEU A 123 -4.98 -1.83 -4.75
C LEU A 123 -6.09 -0.88 -5.24
N SER A 124 -6.95 -0.41 -4.32
CA SER A 124 -8.05 0.52 -4.67
C SER A 124 -7.65 1.99 -4.59
N GLY A 125 -6.55 2.30 -3.90
CA GLY A 125 -6.14 3.67 -3.63
C GLY A 125 -6.98 4.36 -2.56
N ASN A 126 -7.76 3.61 -1.78
CA ASN A 126 -8.66 4.13 -0.76
C ASN A 126 -8.13 3.83 0.66
N CYS A 127 -8.80 4.39 1.67
CA CYS A 127 -8.40 4.24 3.07
C CYS A 127 -9.46 3.46 3.84
N VAL A 128 -9.03 2.80 4.92
CA VAL A 128 -9.94 2.11 5.81
C VAL A 128 -10.65 3.12 6.72
N GLN A 129 -11.97 3.03 6.74
CA GLN A 129 -12.89 3.76 7.60
C GLN A 129 -13.57 2.81 8.58
N VAL A 130 -14.40 3.39 9.46
CA VAL A 130 -15.23 2.64 10.41
C VAL A 130 -16.68 3.06 10.19
N ASN A 131 -17.55 2.09 9.89
CA ASN A 131 -18.96 2.32 9.66
C ASN A 131 -19.76 2.42 10.99
N ASP A 132 -21.07 2.65 10.89
CA ASP A 132 -21.96 2.79 12.07
C ASP A 132 -22.05 1.51 12.92
N ASN A 133 -21.76 0.35 12.33
CA ASN A 133 -21.72 -0.94 13.04
C ASN A 133 -20.37 -1.18 13.76
N ASN A 134 -19.45 -0.21 13.75
CA ASN A 134 -18.07 -0.37 14.22
C ASN A 134 -17.23 -1.37 13.39
N GLU A 135 -17.62 -1.63 12.14
CA GLU A 135 -16.88 -2.50 11.22
C GLU A 135 -15.98 -1.67 10.30
N LEU A 136 -14.89 -2.27 9.85
CA LEU A 136 -14.00 -1.66 8.88
C LEU A 136 -14.61 -1.68 7.49
N GLU A 137 -14.46 -0.58 6.77
CA GLU A 137 -14.82 -0.51 5.35
C GLU A 137 -13.80 0.29 4.54
N ILE A 138 -13.69 -0.02 3.25
CA ILE A 138 -12.91 0.75 2.29
C ILE A 138 -13.70 2.01 1.89
N GLY A 139 -13.10 3.19 2.10
CA GLY A 139 -13.72 4.47 1.77
C GLY A 139 -12.70 5.55 1.40
N SER A 140 -13.19 6.75 1.10
CA SER A 140 -12.34 7.86 0.68
C SER A 140 -11.26 8.23 1.72
N CYS A 141 -10.04 8.50 1.26
CA CYS A 141 -8.95 9.04 2.08
C CYS A 141 -9.07 10.55 2.38
N ALA A 142 -10.20 11.21 2.05
CA ALA A 142 -10.45 12.60 2.45
C ALA A 142 -10.97 12.71 3.90
N ASN A 143 -11.72 11.70 4.35
CA ASN A 143 -12.27 11.59 5.71
C ASN A 143 -11.60 10.46 6.48
N GLN A 144 -10.30 10.26 6.23
CA GLN A 144 -9.57 9.14 6.79
C GLN A 144 -9.63 9.13 8.32
N LYS A 145 -9.77 7.93 8.88
CA LYS A 145 -9.60 7.74 10.30
C LYS A 145 -8.12 7.63 10.64
N ILE A 146 -7.78 8.15 11.82
CA ILE A 146 -6.44 8.11 12.35
C ILE A 146 -6.32 6.91 13.28
N TRP A 147 -5.21 6.21 13.16
CA TRP A 147 -4.90 5.00 13.92
C TRP A 147 -3.60 5.20 14.68
N THR A 148 -3.43 4.50 15.79
CA THR A 148 -2.14 4.40 16.49
C THR A 148 -1.72 2.94 16.49
N TYR A 149 -0.42 2.68 16.35
CA TYR A 149 0.13 1.33 16.31
C TYR A 149 1.29 1.24 17.28
N ASP A 150 1.22 0.30 18.23
CA ASP A 150 2.25 0.10 19.27
C ASP A 150 3.23 -1.06 18.94
N GLY A 151 3.14 -1.62 17.73
CA GLY A 151 3.90 -2.82 17.33
C GLY A 151 3.13 -4.14 17.53
N SER A 152 2.00 -4.11 18.23
CA SER A 152 1.13 -5.27 18.43
C SER A 152 -0.34 -4.94 18.20
N LYS A 153 -0.79 -3.70 18.41
CA LYS A 153 -2.22 -3.34 18.42
C LYS A 153 -2.44 -2.13 17.54
N ILE A 154 -3.44 -2.24 16.68
CA ILE A 154 -3.93 -1.11 15.88
C ILE A 154 -5.10 -0.50 16.65
N LEU A 155 -4.88 0.66 17.24
CA LEU A 155 -5.79 1.37 18.11
C LEU A 155 -6.51 2.47 17.34
N PHE A 156 -7.82 2.57 17.52
CA PHE A 156 -8.61 3.66 16.95
C PHE A 156 -8.30 4.94 17.74
N ASN A 157 -7.71 5.94 17.08
CA ASN A 157 -7.03 7.06 17.74
C ASN A 157 -7.93 7.77 18.76
N ASN A 158 -7.34 8.15 19.90
CA ASN A 158 -8.02 8.79 21.03
C ASN A 158 -9.19 7.98 21.62
N THR A 159 -9.23 6.66 21.41
CA THR A 159 -10.20 5.77 22.04
C THR A 159 -9.53 4.55 22.67
N ASN A 160 -10.26 3.84 23.52
CA ASN A 160 -9.82 2.56 24.08
C ASN A 160 -10.23 1.37 23.18
N LYS A 161 -10.58 1.63 21.91
CA LYS A 161 -10.97 0.60 20.95
C LYS A 161 -9.78 0.22 20.07
N CYS A 162 -9.70 -1.04 19.70
CA CYS A 162 -8.68 -1.59 18.80
C CYS A 162 -9.33 -2.44 17.73
N LEU A 163 -8.55 -2.70 16.68
CA LEU A 163 -8.89 -3.62 15.63
C LEU A 163 -8.98 -5.05 16.17
N THR A 164 -10.08 -5.74 15.88
CA THR A 164 -10.36 -7.10 16.33
C THR A 164 -10.95 -7.92 15.20
N ALA A 165 -10.39 -9.11 14.99
CA ALA A 165 -10.91 -10.09 14.03
C ALA A 165 -11.87 -11.07 14.71
N ALA A 166 -13.03 -11.31 14.11
CA ALA A 166 -13.99 -12.30 14.60
C ALA A 166 -13.69 -13.73 14.11
N GLY A 167 -13.05 -13.86 12.94
CA GLY A 167 -12.72 -15.14 12.31
C GLY A 167 -12.60 -15.02 10.78
N GLU A 168 -12.27 -16.12 10.12
CA GLU A 168 -12.17 -16.16 8.65
C GLU A 168 -13.53 -15.86 7.98
N GLY A 169 -13.52 -15.01 6.96
CA GLY A 169 -14.70 -14.55 6.21
C GLY A 169 -15.58 -13.52 6.94
N LEU A 170 -15.25 -13.17 8.18
CA LEU A 170 -16.06 -12.25 9.00
C LEU A 170 -15.54 -10.81 8.96
N PRO A 171 -16.42 -9.81 9.12
CA PRO A 171 -16.01 -8.40 9.22
C PRO A 171 -15.00 -8.16 10.34
N VAL A 172 -14.01 -7.34 10.03
CA VAL A 172 -13.10 -6.81 11.05
C VAL A 172 -13.78 -5.62 11.71
N SER A 173 -13.74 -5.56 13.03
CA SER A 173 -14.43 -4.51 13.80
C SER A 173 -13.50 -3.85 14.80
N ILE A 174 -13.93 -2.69 15.32
CA ILE A 174 -13.27 -2.07 16.48
C ILE A 174 -13.97 -2.50 17.76
N SER A 175 -13.22 -3.09 18.69
CA SER A 175 -13.74 -3.58 19.98
C SER A 175 -12.96 -3.00 21.16
N GLY A 176 -13.53 -3.07 22.37
CA GLY A 176 -12.84 -2.66 23.59
C GLY A 176 -11.91 -3.73 24.18
N ASN A 177 -11.93 -4.96 23.65
CA ASN A 177 -11.11 -6.05 24.18
C ASN A 177 -9.78 -6.15 23.42
N CYS A 178 -8.83 -5.30 23.80
CA CYS A 178 -7.54 -5.19 23.12
C CYS A 178 -6.46 -6.11 23.66
N GLN A 179 -6.80 -7.05 24.54
CA GLN A 179 -5.85 -8.02 25.11
C GLN A 179 -6.00 -9.42 24.53
N SER A 180 -7.02 -9.64 23.71
CA SER A 180 -7.24 -10.92 23.04
C SER A 180 -6.25 -11.12 21.89
N LYS A 181 -5.94 -12.39 21.59
CA LYS A 181 -4.98 -12.75 20.53
C LYS A 181 -5.42 -12.26 19.14
N ASN A 182 -6.72 -12.30 18.87
CA ASN A 182 -7.36 -11.79 17.64
C ASN A 182 -7.46 -10.26 17.56
N SER A 183 -6.92 -9.54 18.55
CA SER A 183 -6.72 -8.09 18.52
C SER A 183 -5.24 -7.70 18.42
N SER A 184 -4.35 -8.69 18.26
CA SER A 184 -2.93 -8.47 17.99
C SER A 184 -2.66 -8.56 16.49
N TRP A 185 -1.97 -7.56 15.95
CA TRP A 185 -1.71 -7.36 14.53
C TRP A 185 -0.24 -7.12 14.26
N GLU A 186 0.26 -7.73 13.18
CA GLU A 186 1.65 -7.58 12.71
C GLU A 186 1.70 -7.44 11.18
N THR A 187 2.79 -6.87 10.67
CA THR A 187 3.10 -6.91 9.23
C THR A 187 3.81 -8.23 8.92
N ALA A 188 3.09 -9.20 8.33
CA ALA A 188 3.56 -10.58 8.22
C ALA A 188 4.41 -10.88 6.96
N SER A 189 4.22 -10.14 5.88
CA SER A 189 4.86 -10.43 4.60
C SER A 189 6.20 -9.71 4.40
N LEU A 190 7.04 -10.21 3.49
CA LEU A 190 8.28 -9.55 3.07
C LEU A 190 8.08 -8.08 2.64
N SER A 191 7.00 -7.79 1.92
CA SER A 191 6.63 -6.43 1.50
C SER A 191 6.09 -5.56 2.63
N LYS A 192 5.81 -6.15 3.80
CA LYS A 192 5.12 -5.55 4.94
C LYS A 192 3.68 -5.07 4.64
N LEU A 193 3.09 -5.54 3.53
CA LEU A 193 1.74 -5.17 3.12
C LEU A 193 0.65 -6.09 3.68
N HIS A 194 0.97 -7.24 4.26
CA HIS A 194 -0.04 -8.09 4.89
C HIS A 194 -0.15 -7.76 6.37
N LEU A 195 -1.26 -7.14 6.77
CA LEU A 195 -1.61 -6.99 8.19
C LEU A 195 -2.31 -8.26 8.66
N ALA A 196 -1.61 -9.02 9.50
CA ALA A 196 -2.04 -10.33 9.95
C ALA A 196 -2.36 -10.35 11.44
N THR A 197 -3.28 -11.23 11.81
CA THR A 197 -3.64 -11.58 13.18
C THR A 197 -3.79 -13.11 13.29
N VAL A 198 -4.12 -13.60 14.47
CA VAL A 198 -4.44 -15.02 14.70
C VAL A 198 -5.86 -15.17 15.21
N ASP A 199 -6.57 -16.18 14.71
CA ASP A 199 -7.88 -16.54 15.23
C ASP A 199 -7.79 -17.30 16.57
N GLN A 200 -8.93 -17.76 17.08
CA GLN A 200 -9.00 -18.51 18.33
C GLN A 200 -8.31 -19.88 18.24
N ASP A 201 -8.25 -20.46 17.03
CA ASP A 201 -7.59 -21.74 16.73
C ASP A 201 -6.08 -21.57 16.48
N GLY A 202 -5.57 -20.33 16.46
CA GLY A 202 -4.17 -20.01 16.16
C GLY A 202 -3.84 -20.00 14.67
N LYS A 203 -4.84 -20.00 13.79
CA LYS A 203 -4.63 -19.82 12.34
C LYS A 203 -4.36 -18.36 12.04
N GLN A 204 -3.38 -18.11 11.18
CA GLN A 204 -3.03 -16.77 10.75
C GLN A 204 -4.01 -16.27 9.69
N LEU A 205 -4.60 -15.10 9.95
CA LEU A 205 -5.54 -14.42 9.07
C LEU A 205 -5.02 -13.05 8.70
N CYS A 206 -5.26 -12.62 7.47
CA CYS A 206 -4.89 -11.31 6.95
C CYS A 206 -6.13 -10.47 6.68
N LEU A 207 -6.00 -9.15 6.76
CA LEU A 207 -7.01 -8.26 6.22
C LEU A 207 -7.22 -8.55 4.74
N GLN A 208 -8.47 -8.46 4.30
CA GLN A 208 -8.90 -8.77 2.95
C GLN A 208 -9.99 -7.77 2.54
N ASP A 209 -9.76 -7.04 1.46
CA ASP A 209 -10.85 -6.45 0.69
C ASP A 209 -11.51 -7.58 -0.11
N PRO A 210 -12.80 -7.90 0.13
CA PRO A 210 -13.50 -8.93 -0.64
C PRO A 210 -13.65 -8.53 -2.12
N ASN A 211 -13.34 -7.28 -2.48
CA ASN A 211 -13.39 -6.73 -3.83
C ASN A 211 -14.73 -7.04 -4.52
N SER A 212 -15.81 -6.94 -3.73
CA SER A 212 -17.16 -7.26 -4.17
C SER A 212 -17.90 -5.97 -4.52
N SER A 213 -18.67 -5.96 -5.60
CA SER A 213 -19.49 -4.81 -5.98
C SER A 213 -20.53 -4.43 -4.92
N ASN A 214 -20.80 -5.31 -3.96
CA ASN A 214 -21.90 -5.21 -3.02
C ASN A 214 -21.46 -4.87 -1.59
N SER A 215 -20.16 -4.88 -1.30
CA SER A 215 -19.65 -4.63 0.04
C SER A 215 -18.24 -4.03 0.00
N SER A 216 -18.08 -2.90 0.68
CA SER A 216 -16.82 -2.27 1.03
C SER A 216 -16.25 -2.79 2.36
N VAL A 217 -16.97 -3.68 3.06
CA VAL A 217 -16.59 -4.14 4.40
C VAL A 217 -15.34 -5.02 4.32
N VAL A 218 -14.32 -4.65 5.09
CA VAL A 218 -13.06 -5.41 5.18
C VAL A 218 -13.28 -6.62 6.08
N VAL A 219 -12.84 -7.78 5.60
CA VAL A 219 -12.94 -9.05 6.31
C VAL A 219 -11.56 -9.59 6.65
N THR A 220 -11.50 -10.61 7.50
CA THR A 220 -10.29 -11.44 7.63
C THR A 220 -10.37 -12.68 6.75
N SER A 221 -9.28 -13.05 6.10
CA SER A 221 -9.17 -14.27 5.28
C SER A 221 -7.86 -14.99 5.57
N LYS A 222 -7.73 -16.26 5.18
CA LYS A 222 -6.44 -16.95 5.21
C LYS A 222 -5.42 -16.14 4.41
N CYS A 223 -4.26 -15.88 5.02
CA CYS A 223 -3.17 -15.17 4.36
C CYS A 223 -2.65 -15.94 3.14
N ILE A 224 -2.42 -15.26 2.01
CA ILE A 224 -1.84 -15.83 0.79
C ILE A 224 -0.49 -15.18 0.45
N CYS A 225 0.44 -15.96 -0.10
CA CYS A 225 1.78 -15.52 -0.52
C CYS A 225 2.58 -14.65 0.48
N ILE A 226 2.41 -14.88 1.79
CA ILE A 226 3.12 -14.10 2.82
C ILE A 226 4.60 -14.49 2.98
N ASN A 227 4.93 -15.77 2.78
CA ASN A 227 6.27 -16.31 2.91
C ASN A 227 7.05 -16.17 1.60
N ASP A 228 8.39 -16.33 1.65
CA ASP A 228 9.22 -16.44 0.45
C ASP A 228 9.04 -17.81 -0.24
N ASP A 229 7.84 -18.05 -0.75
CA ASP A 229 7.51 -19.25 -1.53
C ASP A 229 7.55 -18.92 -3.03
N SER A 230 8.58 -19.42 -3.71
CA SER A 230 8.76 -19.25 -5.16
C SER A 230 7.61 -19.81 -6.01
N LEU A 231 6.75 -20.66 -5.44
CA LEU A 231 5.64 -21.31 -6.13
C LEU A 231 4.30 -20.61 -5.92
N CYS A 232 4.23 -19.58 -5.06
CA CYS A 232 2.98 -18.89 -4.79
C CYS A 232 2.64 -17.93 -5.93
N LEU A 233 1.75 -18.36 -6.82
CA LEU A 233 1.26 -17.58 -7.97
C LEU A 233 -0.12 -16.96 -7.75
N ASP A 234 -0.68 -17.10 -6.54
CA ASP A 234 -1.93 -16.42 -6.17
C ASP A 234 -1.70 -14.90 -6.14
N ASP A 235 -2.76 -14.12 -6.36
CA ASP A 235 -2.72 -12.65 -6.32
C ASP A 235 -3.05 -12.11 -4.91
N PRO A 236 -2.05 -11.64 -4.14
CA PRO A 236 -2.24 -11.14 -2.78
C PRO A 236 -2.72 -9.68 -2.70
N GLN A 237 -2.91 -8.96 -3.82
CA GLN A 237 -3.14 -7.51 -3.80
C GLN A 237 -4.37 -7.09 -2.99
N SER A 238 -5.40 -7.93 -2.95
CA SER A 238 -6.60 -7.71 -2.15
C SER A 238 -6.38 -7.85 -0.63
N GLN A 239 -5.24 -8.41 -0.22
CA GLN A 239 -4.79 -8.50 1.18
C GLN A 239 -3.76 -7.43 1.56
N TRP A 240 -3.44 -6.51 0.65
CA TRP A 240 -2.43 -5.49 0.90
C TRP A 240 -3.04 -4.28 1.61
N PHE A 241 -2.59 -4.06 2.84
CA PHE A 241 -2.93 -2.93 3.67
C PHE A 241 -1.66 -2.33 4.27
N GLN A 242 -1.54 -1.01 4.21
CA GLN A 242 -0.36 -0.29 4.68
C GLN A 242 -0.73 0.73 5.75
N LEU A 243 0.03 0.74 6.84
CA LEU A 243 0.00 1.81 7.82
C LEU A 243 0.91 2.95 7.35
N VAL A 244 0.32 3.99 6.77
CA VAL A 244 1.03 5.18 6.29
C VAL A 244 1.17 6.17 7.43
N ALA A 245 2.40 6.49 7.82
CA ALA A 245 2.67 7.41 8.91
C ALA A 245 2.15 8.82 8.62
N THR A 246 1.55 9.46 9.62
CA THR A 246 1.05 10.83 9.55
C THR A 246 1.21 11.54 10.90
N ASN A 247 1.51 12.83 10.88
CA ASN A 247 1.56 13.68 12.08
C ASN A 247 1.06 15.11 11.79
N VAL A 248 0.24 15.28 10.75
CA VAL A 248 -0.34 16.56 10.31
C VAL A 248 -1.85 16.58 10.44
#